data_AF-A0A959EKZ8-F1
#
_entry.id   AF-A0A959EKZ8-F1
#
_cell.length_a   1.000
_cell.length_b   1.000
_cell.length_c   1.000
_cell.angle_alpha   90.00
_cell.angle_beta   90.00
_cell.angle_gamma   90.00
#
_symmetry.space_group_name_H-M   'P 1'
#
loop_
_entity.id
_entity.type
_entity.pdbx_description
1 polymer ?
#
loop_
_entity_poly.entity_id
_entity_poly.type
_entity_poly.pdbx_seq_one_letter_code
_entity_poly.pdbx_strand_id
1 'polypeptide(L)'
;MVRLSVLFCFSCLFLLPPASAQEIKTNENGEKIIVYPDGTWKYFNKSDDADPFGRNNTAGWEVSETAQLSQEERERYEAIQLAENLHTVASRLEALVEKAQQERQYFAEELAAMKRRSNIYADDEIRRAERRLGELEEKEQALQADLEEADKRVDLAIEAIELKPSKRKKVLEKLREWEPASSPRPESNAAELSPGRYAYYDPSKDVKRNPPPRECRYLFDGVDDFSGEKRRDVAPAWLFSFTPEALRPYLDGKEYMRCTGSLTAVSGGVTFLTLEFQIYARDALTAFGGIPNNSVLTVRLLNGETVRLFSTKGDQGMLQPNTDTYVFRGQYRLSISQEKMLAEGEADKLRVVWGTGYEDYEVYNLDFFRDQFRCLNQ
;
A
#
# COMPACT_ATOMS: atom_id res chain seq x y z
N MET A 1 -53.65 -9.90 -71.23
CA MET A 1 -52.66 -8.81 -71.34
C MET A 1 -52.10 -8.57 -69.94
N VAL A 2 -50.87 -9.03 -69.67
CA VAL A 2 -49.62 -8.20 -69.65
C VAL A 2 -49.60 -7.34 -68.39
N ARG A 3 -48.59 -7.27 -67.52
CA ARG A 3 -47.35 -8.02 -67.17
C ARG A 3 -46.72 -7.15 -66.05
N LEU A 4 -45.92 -7.77 -65.19
CA LEU A 4 -44.75 -7.18 -64.49
C LEU A 4 -44.93 -5.89 -63.66
N SER A 5 -44.72 -6.02 -62.35
CA SER A 5 -43.52 -5.44 -61.69
C SER A 5 -43.34 -6.10 -60.32
N VAL A 6 -42.75 -7.30 -60.34
CA VAL A 6 -42.13 -7.96 -59.18
C VAL A 6 -40.65 -7.62 -59.27
N LEU A 7 -40.15 -6.73 -58.41
CA LEU A 7 -38.72 -6.56 -58.09
C LEU A 7 -38.59 -5.40 -57.09
N PHE A 8 -38.75 -5.67 -55.79
CA PHE A 8 -38.09 -4.91 -54.70
C PHE A 8 -38.45 -5.52 -53.34
N CYS A 9 -37.94 -6.73 -53.02
CA CYS A 9 -37.96 -7.21 -51.63
C CYS A 9 -36.96 -8.34 -51.39
N PHE A 10 -35.70 -8.14 -51.76
CA PHE A 10 -34.63 -9.11 -51.48
C PHE A 10 -33.28 -8.44 -51.18
N SER A 11 -33.28 -7.32 -50.44
CA SER A 11 -32.03 -6.61 -50.08
C SER A 11 -32.08 -5.87 -48.73
N CYS A 12 -32.82 -6.37 -47.74
CA CYS A 12 -32.82 -5.78 -46.38
C CYS A 12 -32.63 -6.82 -45.25
N LEU A 13 -31.91 -7.93 -45.51
CA LEU A 13 -31.74 -9.02 -44.53
C LEU A 13 -30.29 -9.27 -44.08
N PHE A 14 -29.39 -8.31 -44.26
CA PHE A 14 -27.98 -8.44 -43.84
C PHE A 14 -27.41 -7.18 -43.16
N LEU A 15 -28.17 -6.59 -42.24
CA LEU A 15 -27.63 -5.61 -41.28
C LEU A 15 -28.19 -5.88 -39.88
N LEU A 16 -28.05 -7.14 -39.42
CA LEU A 16 -28.11 -7.38 -37.98
C LEU A 16 -26.70 -7.10 -37.42
N PRO A 17 -26.55 -6.21 -36.43
CA PRO A 17 -25.28 -6.07 -35.72
C PRO A 17 -24.90 -7.42 -35.10
N PRO A 18 -23.59 -7.75 -35.03
CA PRO A 18 -23.16 -8.98 -34.40
C PRO A 18 -23.74 -9.02 -32.98
N ALA A 19 -24.49 -10.08 -32.68
CA ALA A 19 -24.91 -10.36 -31.32
C ALA A 19 -23.64 -10.59 -30.50
N SER A 20 -23.29 -9.64 -29.62
CA SER A 20 -22.21 -9.82 -28.66
C SER A 20 -22.57 -10.98 -27.74
N ALA A 21 -22.00 -12.15 -28.02
CA ALA A 21 -22.15 -13.32 -27.20
C ALA A 21 -21.47 -13.06 -25.84
N GLN A 22 -22.16 -13.41 -24.75
CA GLN A 22 -21.61 -13.38 -23.40
C GLN A 22 -20.44 -14.38 -23.33
N GLU A 23 -19.28 -13.94 -22.85
CA GLU A 23 -18.09 -14.78 -22.75
C GLU A 23 -17.96 -15.33 -21.33
N ILE A 24 -17.86 -16.65 -21.19
CA ILE A 24 -17.54 -17.30 -19.93
C ILE A 24 -16.02 -17.40 -19.83
N LYS A 25 -15.43 -16.68 -18.88
CA LYS A 25 -13.99 -16.70 -18.59
C LYS A 25 -13.71 -17.44 -17.29
N THR A 26 -12.46 -17.83 -17.09
CA THR A 26 -11.97 -18.43 -15.85
C THR A 26 -11.04 -17.42 -15.17
N ASN A 27 -11.27 -17.11 -13.89
CA ASN A 27 -10.39 -16.20 -13.14
C ASN A 27 -9.09 -16.92 -12.67
N GLU A 28 -8.18 -16.17 -12.05
CA GLU A 28 -6.90 -16.69 -11.55
C GLU A 28 -7.06 -17.78 -10.47
N ASN A 29 -8.21 -17.82 -9.81
CA ASN A 29 -8.58 -18.83 -8.80
C ASN A 29 -9.26 -20.07 -9.43
N GLY A 30 -9.38 -20.15 -10.76
CA GLY A 30 -10.01 -21.27 -11.47
C GLY A 30 -11.55 -21.23 -11.51
N GLU A 31 -12.17 -20.13 -11.09
CA GLU A 31 -13.63 -19.99 -11.04
C GLU A 31 -14.20 -19.44 -12.36
N LYS A 32 -15.38 -19.94 -12.77
CA LYS A 32 -16.05 -19.48 -13.99
C LYS A 32 -16.87 -18.22 -13.75
N ILE A 33 -16.64 -17.19 -14.56
CA ILE A 33 -17.33 -15.90 -14.53
C ILE A 33 -17.97 -15.61 -15.89
N ILE A 34 -19.12 -14.93 -15.90
CA ILE A 34 -19.74 -14.35 -17.09
C ILE A 34 -19.30 -12.89 -17.14
N VAL A 35 -18.66 -12.49 -18.24
CA VAL A 35 -18.29 -11.09 -18.48
C VAL A 35 -19.26 -10.50 -19.51
N TYR A 36 -19.89 -9.39 -19.14
CA TYR A 36 -20.86 -8.69 -19.97
C TYR A 36 -20.17 -7.65 -20.87
N PRO A 37 -20.81 -7.23 -21.99
CA PRO A 37 -20.24 -6.24 -22.90
C PRO A 37 -19.98 -4.87 -22.26
N ASP A 38 -20.61 -4.56 -21.13
CA ASP A 38 -20.41 -3.34 -20.35
C ASP A 38 -19.26 -3.44 -19.33
N GLY A 39 -18.52 -4.56 -19.34
CA GLY A 39 -17.41 -4.82 -18.42
C GLY A 39 -17.85 -5.29 -17.03
N THR A 40 -19.16 -5.39 -16.76
CA THR A 40 -19.65 -6.02 -15.54
C THR A 40 -19.46 -7.53 -15.61
N TRP A 41 -19.42 -8.21 -14.48
CA TRP A 41 -19.30 -9.66 -14.43
C TRP A 41 -20.10 -10.26 -13.29
N LYS A 42 -20.43 -11.55 -13.42
CA LYS A 42 -21.02 -12.35 -12.34
C LYS A 42 -20.44 -13.76 -12.32
N TYR A 43 -20.40 -14.40 -11.15
CA TYR A 43 -20.06 -15.81 -11.07
C TYR A 43 -21.07 -16.65 -11.82
N PHE A 44 -20.61 -17.61 -12.62
CA PHE A 44 -21.47 -18.49 -13.40
C PHE A 44 -22.34 -19.38 -12.49
N ASN A 45 -21.86 -19.70 -11.28
CA ASN A 45 -22.48 -20.68 -10.36
C ASN A 45 -22.75 -20.17 -8.92
N LYS A 46 -22.73 -18.85 -8.65
CA LYS A 46 -23.04 -18.30 -7.30
C LYS A 46 -24.18 -17.29 -7.38
N SER A 47 -25.06 -17.28 -6.38
CA SER A 47 -26.21 -16.34 -6.29
C SER A 47 -25.74 -14.89 -6.11
N ASP A 48 -26.57 -13.93 -6.55
CA ASP A 48 -26.26 -12.48 -6.53
C ASP A 48 -25.94 -11.90 -5.12
N ASP A 49 -26.28 -12.63 -4.05
CA ASP A 49 -25.97 -12.29 -2.65
C ASP A 49 -24.59 -12.78 -2.16
N ALA A 50 -23.78 -13.41 -3.02
CA ALA A 50 -22.44 -13.84 -2.65
C ALA A 50 -21.50 -12.63 -2.58
N ASP A 51 -20.90 -12.42 -1.40
CA ASP A 51 -19.90 -11.39 -1.10
C ASP A 51 -18.96 -11.16 -2.30
N PRO A 52 -18.88 -9.93 -2.86
CA PRO A 52 -17.96 -9.65 -3.95
C PRO A 52 -16.51 -9.95 -3.57
N PHE A 53 -16.13 -9.92 -2.29
CA PHE A 53 -14.80 -10.29 -1.79
C PHE A 53 -14.67 -11.74 -1.29
N GLY A 54 -15.69 -12.57 -1.50
CA GLY A 54 -15.63 -13.99 -1.19
C GLY A 54 -15.39 -14.34 0.28
N ARG A 55 -16.34 -14.01 1.18
CA ARG A 55 -16.48 -14.72 2.46
C ARG A 55 -17.64 -15.72 2.38
N ASN A 56 -17.31 -17.01 2.46
CA ASN A 56 -18.27 -18.00 2.95
C ASN A 56 -18.59 -17.65 4.40
N ASN A 57 -19.86 -17.38 4.69
CA ASN A 57 -20.38 -17.33 6.04
C ASN A 57 -20.25 -18.72 6.69
N THR A 58 -19.30 -18.88 7.59
CA THR A 58 -19.54 -19.62 8.83
C THR A 58 -19.37 -18.65 9.98
N ALA A 59 -20.47 -18.43 10.69
CA ALA A 59 -20.53 -17.67 11.91
C ALA A 59 -19.60 -18.26 12.97
N GLY A 60 -18.90 -17.37 13.67
CA GLY A 60 -18.09 -17.69 14.84
C GLY A 60 -16.72 -18.27 14.49
N TRP A 61 -15.76 -17.99 15.37
CA TRP A 61 -14.37 -18.43 15.37
C TRP A 61 -13.37 -17.55 14.61
N GLU A 62 -12.70 -16.68 15.37
CA GLU A 62 -11.24 -16.68 15.37
C GLU A 62 -10.76 -18.14 15.52
N VAL A 63 -10.66 -18.89 14.42
CA VAL A 63 -9.76 -20.03 14.40
C VAL A 63 -8.45 -19.48 13.90
N SER A 64 -7.52 -19.22 14.84
CA SER A 64 -6.10 -19.15 14.53
C SER A 64 -5.78 -20.24 13.51
N GLU A 65 -5.24 -19.85 12.36
CA GLU A 65 -4.85 -20.72 11.24
C GLU A 65 -3.95 -21.89 11.68
N THR A 66 -3.40 -21.83 12.89
CA THR A 66 -2.65 -22.91 13.55
C THR A 66 -3.51 -24.08 14.07
N ALA A 67 -4.82 -23.94 14.25
CA ALA A 67 -5.63 -24.94 14.98
C ALA A 67 -5.87 -26.25 14.21
N GLN A 68 -5.78 -26.24 12.88
CA GLN A 68 -5.94 -27.43 12.02
C GLN A 68 -4.62 -28.05 11.56
N LEU A 69 -3.49 -27.42 11.86
CA LEU A 69 -2.15 -27.92 11.52
C LEU A 69 -1.77 -29.09 12.46
N SER A 70 -1.22 -30.15 11.88
CA SER A 70 -0.53 -31.20 12.63
C SER A 70 0.59 -30.59 13.47
N GLN A 71 1.00 -31.27 14.54
CA GLN A 71 2.07 -30.76 15.40
C GLN A 71 3.35 -30.44 14.61
N GLU A 72 3.65 -31.23 13.59
CA GLU A 72 4.80 -30.98 12.70
C GLU A 72 4.64 -29.72 11.85
N GLU A 73 3.44 -29.48 11.30
CA GLU A 73 3.15 -28.28 10.51
C GLU A 73 3.14 -27.01 11.36
N ARG A 74 2.68 -27.08 12.62
CA ARG A 74 2.78 -25.97 13.58
C ARG A 74 4.22 -25.59 13.87
N GLU A 75 5.08 -26.59 14.07
CA GLU A 75 6.52 -26.38 14.31
C GLU A 75 7.23 -25.84 13.05
N ARG A 76 6.78 -26.22 11.83
CA ARG A 76 7.27 -25.61 10.58
C ARG A 76 6.85 -24.15 10.46
N TYR A 77 5.58 -23.87 10.75
CA TYR A 77 5.04 -22.51 10.71
C TYR A 77 5.75 -21.60 11.71
N GLU A 78 6.02 -22.10 12.92
CA GLU A 78 6.80 -21.38 13.93
C GLU A 78 8.25 -21.08 13.47
N ALA A 79 8.87 -21.99 12.74
CA ALA A 79 10.19 -21.76 12.14
C ALA A 79 10.16 -20.67 11.07
N ILE A 80 9.13 -20.65 10.22
CA ILE A 80 8.92 -19.62 9.19
C ILE A 80 8.75 -18.24 9.85
N GLN A 81 7.87 -18.14 10.84
CA GLN A 81 7.64 -16.89 11.58
C GLN A 81 8.91 -16.39 12.29
N LEU A 82 9.71 -17.30 12.83
CA LEU A 82 10.99 -16.92 13.45
C LEU A 82 12.01 -16.43 12.41
N ALA A 83 12.08 -17.06 11.25
CA ALA A 83 12.94 -16.63 10.15
C ALA A 83 12.56 -15.23 9.65
N GLU A 84 11.27 -14.94 9.48
CA GLU A 84 10.76 -13.62 9.11
C GLU A 84 11.11 -12.54 10.15
N ASN A 85 10.96 -12.86 11.44
CA ASN A 85 11.32 -11.96 12.52
C ASN A 85 12.82 -11.66 12.55
N LEU A 86 13.67 -12.69 12.40
CA LEU A 86 15.13 -12.54 12.35
C LEU A 86 15.56 -11.75 11.12
N HIS A 87 14.91 -11.96 9.97
CA HIS A 87 15.17 -11.19 8.76
C HIS A 87 14.84 -9.71 8.96
N THR A 88 13.72 -9.41 9.64
CA THR A 88 13.36 -8.04 10.02
C THR A 88 14.41 -7.40 10.94
N VAL A 89 15.02 -8.17 11.85
CA VAL A 89 16.12 -7.70 12.70
C VAL A 89 17.36 -7.41 11.87
N ALA A 90 17.73 -8.30 10.94
CA ALA A 90 18.86 -8.11 10.03
C ALA A 90 18.68 -6.85 9.17
N SER A 91 17.51 -6.64 8.55
CA SER A 91 17.23 -5.44 7.75
C SER A 91 17.32 -4.14 8.59
N ARG A 92 16.92 -4.18 9.87
CA ARG A 92 17.09 -3.02 10.77
C ARG A 92 18.57 -2.76 11.07
N LEU A 93 19.36 -3.80 11.29
CA LEU A 93 20.80 -3.69 11.53
C LEU A 93 21.53 -3.18 10.28
N GLU A 94 21.15 -3.63 9.09
CA GLU A 94 21.69 -3.14 7.81
C GLU A 94 21.49 -1.62 7.68
N ALA A 95 20.28 -1.13 7.94
CA ALA A 95 19.99 0.31 7.92
C ALA A 95 20.81 1.09 8.98
N LEU A 96 21.08 0.48 10.15
CA LEU A 96 21.93 1.09 11.19
C LEU A 96 23.41 1.11 10.79
N VAL A 97 23.91 0.04 10.15
CA VAL A 97 25.27 -0.03 9.61
C VAL A 97 25.46 1.03 8.54
N GLU A 98 24.53 1.15 7.59
CA GLU A 98 24.59 2.16 6.53
C GLU A 98 24.63 3.58 7.13
N LYS A 99 23.76 3.85 8.12
CA LYS A 99 23.75 5.13 8.81
C LYS A 99 25.06 5.41 9.55
N ALA A 100 25.63 4.42 10.24
CA ALA A 100 26.91 4.56 10.94
C ALA A 100 28.07 4.80 9.97
N GLN A 101 28.07 4.11 8.81
CA GLN A 101 29.04 4.31 7.74
C GLN A 101 28.99 5.73 7.18
N GLN A 102 27.78 6.25 6.91
CA GLN A 102 27.59 7.62 6.44
C GLN A 102 28.07 8.64 7.48
N GLU A 103 27.73 8.44 8.77
CA GLU A 103 28.16 9.31 9.87
C GLU A 103 29.68 9.33 10.01
N ARG A 104 30.33 8.16 9.97
CA ARG A 104 31.79 8.03 10.00
C ARG A 104 32.44 8.71 8.79
N GLN A 105 31.95 8.45 7.58
CA GLN A 105 32.52 9.01 6.35
C GLN A 105 32.48 10.54 6.37
N TYR A 106 31.31 11.10 6.69
CA TYR A 106 31.13 12.54 6.83
C TYR A 106 32.12 13.13 7.85
N PHE A 107 32.22 12.51 9.03
CA PHE A 107 33.10 13.00 10.09
C PHE A 107 34.60 12.84 9.75
N ALA A 108 34.97 11.79 9.03
CA ALA A 108 36.33 11.56 8.55
C ALA A 108 36.76 12.64 7.54
N GLU A 109 35.87 13.03 6.63
CA GLU A 109 36.11 14.12 5.68
C GLU A 109 36.29 15.47 6.39
N GLU A 110 35.43 15.75 7.39
CA GLU A 110 35.53 16.95 8.21
C GLU A 110 36.88 17.02 8.95
N LEU A 111 37.27 15.94 9.62
CA LEU A 111 38.57 15.85 10.29
C LEU A 111 39.74 16.02 9.31
N ALA A 112 39.66 15.43 8.11
CA ALA A 112 40.67 15.61 7.08
C ALA A 112 40.76 17.07 6.59
N ALA A 113 39.64 17.78 6.52
CA ALA A 113 39.61 19.21 6.20
C ALA A 113 40.20 20.06 7.33
N MET A 114 39.90 19.74 8.60
CA MET A 114 40.49 20.39 9.77
C MET A 114 42.02 20.24 9.79
N LYS A 115 42.54 19.04 9.54
CA LYS A 115 43.99 18.77 9.48
C LYS A 115 44.70 19.53 8.36
N ARG A 116 44.05 19.74 7.20
CA ARG A 116 44.59 20.57 6.11
C ARG A 116 44.64 22.06 6.46
N ARG A 117 43.75 22.51 7.34
CA ARG A 117 43.66 23.88 7.84
C ARG A 117 44.22 23.98 9.26
N SER A 118 45.35 23.34 9.52
CA SER A 118 46.00 23.28 10.83
C SER A 118 46.42 24.65 11.40
N ASN A 119 46.37 25.71 10.59
CA ASN A 119 46.59 27.09 11.00
C ASN A 119 45.33 27.78 11.57
N ILE A 120 44.14 27.19 11.41
CA ILE A 120 42.85 27.75 11.84
C ILE A 120 42.34 27.03 13.09
N TYR A 121 42.58 25.73 13.21
CA TYR A 121 42.10 24.90 14.31
C TYR A 121 43.21 24.62 15.31
N ALA A 122 42.87 24.60 16.60
CA ALA A 122 43.83 24.26 17.65
C ALA A 122 44.06 22.74 17.74
N ASP A 123 45.27 22.33 18.13
CA ASP A 123 45.66 20.91 18.21
C ASP A 123 44.77 20.08 19.15
N ASP A 124 44.17 20.69 20.18
CA ASP A 124 43.21 20.03 21.08
C ASP A 124 41.83 19.81 20.44
N GLU A 125 41.41 20.65 19.50
CA GLU A 125 40.18 20.46 18.72
C GLU A 125 40.34 19.29 17.76
N ILE A 126 41.47 19.22 17.06
CA ILE A 126 41.81 18.11 16.15
C ILE A 126 41.83 16.79 16.92
N ARG A 127 42.46 16.75 18.11
CA ARG A 127 42.49 15.54 18.97
C ARG A 127 41.12 15.12 19.47
N ARG A 128 40.21 16.07 19.76
CA ARG A 128 38.82 15.75 20.15
C ARG A 128 38.06 15.12 18.99
N ALA A 129 38.23 15.66 17.78
CA ALA A 129 37.63 15.10 16.57
C ALA A 129 38.22 13.72 16.23
N GLU A 130 39.53 13.49 16.39
CA GLU A 130 40.14 12.15 16.23
C GLU A 130 39.53 11.11 17.17
N ARG A 131 39.33 11.47 18.45
CA ARG A 131 38.67 10.57 19.41
C ARG A 131 37.25 10.25 18.99
N ARG A 132 36.50 11.26 18.55
CA ARG A 132 35.12 11.08 18.11
C ARG A 132 35.04 10.19 16.88
N LEU A 133 35.97 10.31 15.93
CA LEU A 133 36.03 9.42 14.77
C LEU A 133 36.29 7.97 15.21
N GLY A 134 37.18 7.75 16.19
CA GLY A 134 37.42 6.42 16.77
C GLY A 134 36.16 5.82 17.42
N GLU A 135 35.39 6.61 18.16
CA GLU A 135 34.10 6.16 18.73
C GLU A 135 33.08 5.75 17.65
N LEU A 136 33.04 6.48 16.53
CA LEU A 136 32.17 6.17 15.40
C LEU A 136 32.62 4.90 14.67
N GLU A 137 33.93 4.68 14.53
CA GLU A 137 34.51 3.46 13.97
C GLU A 137 34.18 2.22 14.82
N GLU A 138 34.37 2.30 16.13
CA GLU A 138 34.02 1.21 17.05
C GLU A 138 32.52 0.88 16.99
N LYS A 139 31.67 1.91 16.91
CA LYS A 139 30.21 1.73 16.78
C LYS A 139 29.83 1.07 15.45
N GLU A 140 30.44 1.49 14.34
CA GLU A 140 30.22 0.87 13.02
C GLU A 140 30.61 -0.61 13.05
N GLN A 141 31.78 -0.93 13.62
CA GLN A 141 32.26 -2.32 13.73
C GLN A 141 31.36 -3.19 14.60
N ALA A 142 30.85 -2.66 15.72
CA ALA A 142 29.90 -3.36 16.56
C ALA A 142 28.59 -3.68 15.82
N LEU A 143 28.06 -2.71 15.06
CA LEU A 143 26.85 -2.90 14.25
C LEU A 143 27.07 -3.92 13.11
N GLN A 144 28.24 -3.90 12.47
CA GLN A 144 28.60 -4.87 11.44
C GLN A 144 28.69 -6.29 12.00
N ALA A 145 29.28 -6.46 13.19
CA ALA A 145 29.36 -7.75 13.85
C ALA A 145 27.96 -8.29 14.24
N ASP A 146 27.07 -7.42 14.71
CA ASP A 146 25.69 -7.79 15.01
C ASP A 146 24.90 -8.17 13.75
N LEU A 147 25.10 -7.46 12.63
CA LEU A 147 24.48 -7.79 11.35
C LEU A 147 24.95 -9.16 10.84
N GLU A 148 26.26 -9.43 10.86
CA GLU A 148 26.82 -10.71 10.44
C GLU A 148 26.29 -11.88 11.29
N GLU A 149 26.12 -11.66 12.59
CA GLU A 149 25.51 -12.65 13.47
C GLU A 149 24.00 -12.80 13.18
N ALA A 150 23.27 -11.72 12.90
CA ALA A 150 21.87 -11.76 12.52
C ALA A 150 21.64 -12.58 11.24
N ASP A 151 22.46 -12.37 10.20
CA ASP A 151 22.38 -13.10 8.94
C ASP A 151 22.60 -14.60 9.14
N LYS A 152 23.60 -14.99 9.94
CA LYS A 152 23.82 -16.41 10.32
C LYS A 152 22.59 -17.01 11.01
N ARG A 153 21.87 -16.21 11.81
CA ARG A 153 20.66 -16.66 12.52
C ARG A 153 19.47 -16.80 11.57
N VAL A 154 19.34 -15.92 10.58
CA VAL A 154 18.37 -16.05 9.49
C VAL A 154 18.60 -17.34 8.72
N ASP A 155 19.84 -17.61 8.31
CA ASP A 155 20.20 -18.84 7.59
C ASP A 155 19.86 -20.09 8.41
N LEU A 156 20.24 -20.10 9.70
CA LEU A 156 19.92 -21.19 10.62
C LEU A 156 18.39 -21.37 10.81
N ALA A 157 17.61 -20.29 10.78
CA ALA A 157 16.15 -20.35 10.90
C ALA A 157 15.51 -20.93 9.63
N ILE A 158 16.02 -20.55 8.45
CA ILE A 158 15.58 -21.10 7.15
C ILE A 158 15.92 -22.60 7.09
N GLU A 159 17.14 -22.99 7.47
CA GLU A 159 17.54 -24.40 7.53
C GLU A 159 16.64 -25.22 8.49
N ALA A 160 16.20 -24.61 9.59
CA ALA A 160 15.35 -25.28 10.59
C ALA A 160 13.97 -25.70 10.05
N ILE A 161 13.46 -25.05 9.00
CA ILE A 161 12.18 -25.39 8.35
C ILE A 161 12.19 -26.84 7.86
N GLU A 162 13.30 -27.28 7.26
CA GLU A 162 13.45 -28.62 6.67
C GLU A 162 13.99 -29.68 7.65
N LEU A 163 14.33 -29.28 8.88
CA LEU A 163 14.81 -30.22 9.89
C LEU A 163 13.70 -31.11 10.45
N LYS A 164 14.09 -32.32 10.89
CA LYS A 164 13.21 -33.21 11.65
C LYS A 164 12.71 -32.53 12.94
N PRO A 165 11.47 -32.80 13.42
CA PRO A 165 10.84 -32.11 14.56
C PRO A 165 11.73 -31.96 15.80
N SER A 166 12.37 -33.05 16.23
CA SER A 166 13.22 -33.06 17.43
C SER A 166 14.49 -32.20 17.31
N LYS A 167 15.01 -32.01 16.09
CA LYS A 167 16.15 -31.13 15.82
C LYS A 167 15.69 -29.68 15.64
N ARG A 168 14.59 -29.46 14.91
CA ARG A 168 13.98 -28.14 14.71
C ARG A 168 13.72 -27.45 16.04
N LYS A 169 13.05 -28.13 16.97
CA LYS A 169 12.73 -27.57 18.30
C LYS A 169 13.96 -27.03 19.04
N LYS A 170 15.08 -27.76 19.03
CA LYS A 170 16.34 -27.34 19.68
C LYS A 170 16.98 -26.13 19.01
N VAL A 171 16.85 -26.01 17.69
CA VAL A 171 17.38 -24.86 16.94
C VAL A 171 16.52 -23.63 17.20
N LEU A 172 15.19 -23.76 17.13
CA LEU A 172 14.26 -22.66 17.40
C LEU A 172 14.40 -22.09 18.82
N GLU A 173 14.60 -22.95 19.82
CA GLU A 173 14.84 -22.51 21.21
C GLU A 173 16.09 -21.64 21.33
N LYS A 174 17.20 -22.04 20.71
CA LYS A 174 18.44 -21.23 20.68
C LYS A 174 18.32 -19.93 19.91
N LEU A 175 17.48 -19.90 18.87
CA LEU A 175 17.25 -18.70 18.07
C LEU A 175 16.37 -17.68 18.80
N ARG A 176 15.42 -18.14 19.63
CA ARG A 176 14.55 -17.25 20.42
C ARG A 176 15.27 -16.49 21.52
N GLU A 177 16.34 -17.05 22.08
CA GLU A 177 17.10 -16.43 23.16
C GLU A 177 18.11 -15.38 22.66
N TRP A 178 18.27 -15.22 21.35
CA TRP A 178 19.26 -14.32 20.78
C TRP A 178 18.69 -12.91 20.58
N GLU A 179 19.45 -11.90 21.02
CA GLU A 179 19.22 -10.49 20.75
C GLU A 179 20.55 -9.84 20.35
N PRO A 180 20.59 -8.89 19.39
CA PRO A 180 21.81 -8.21 19.02
C PRO A 180 22.27 -7.26 20.13
N ALA A 181 23.59 -7.12 20.31
CA ALA A 181 24.15 -6.29 21.39
C ALA A 181 23.84 -4.80 21.19
N SER A 182 23.73 -4.37 19.94
CA SER A 182 23.33 -3.03 19.50
C SER A 182 21.82 -2.81 19.47
N SER A 183 21.00 -3.83 19.79
CA SER A 183 19.57 -3.64 19.98
C SER A 183 19.37 -2.53 20.99
N PRO A 184 18.57 -1.49 20.69
CA PRO A 184 18.21 -0.51 21.70
C PRO A 184 17.48 -1.29 22.80
N ARG A 185 18.20 -1.63 23.88
CA ARG A 185 17.58 -1.93 25.16
C ARG A 185 16.59 -0.79 25.36
N PRO A 186 15.32 -1.06 25.69
CA PRO A 186 14.47 0.01 26.15
C PRO A 186 15.25 0.66 27.29
N GLU A 187 15.81 1.85 27.02
CA GLU A 187 16.42 2.66 28.04
C GLU A 187 15.27 2.83 29.02
N SER A 188 15.36 2.15 30.16
CA SER A 188 14.65 2.61 31.32
C SER A 188 15.15 4.03 31.46
N ASN A 189 14.33 4.98 31.03
CA ASN A 189 14.49 6.41 31.31
C ASN A 189 14.30 6.63 32.82
N ALA A 190 15.09 5.91 33.62
CA ALA A 190 15.48 6.23 34.97
C ALA A 190 16.77 7.06 34.89
N ALA A 191 16.84 8.00 33.94
CA ALA A 191 17.57 9.21 34.21
C ALA A 191 16.86 9.86 35.40
N GLU A 192 17.60 10.07 36.48
CA GLU A 192 17.17 10.78 37.68
C GLU A 192 16.59 12.14 37.31
N LEU A 193 15.28 12.15 37.07
CA LEU A 193 14.49 13.35 37.06
C LEU A 193 14.55 13.87 38.48
N SER A 194 15.33 14.93 38.67
CA SER A 194 15.19 15.84 39.80
C SER A 194 13.70 15.98 40.14
N PRO A 195 13.28 16.02 41.42
CA PRO A 195 11.88 16.17 41.79
C PRO A 195 11.41 17.61 41.52
N GLY A 196 11.59 18.09 40.29
CA GLY A 196 10.76 19.11 39.70
C GLY A 196 9.37 18.50 39.58
N ARG A 197 8.37 19.21 40.12
CA ARG A 197 6.96 18.83 40.03
C ARG A 197 6.65 18.42 38.59
N TYR A 198 6.46 17.13 38.36
CA TYR A 198 5.86 16.67 37.12
C TYR A 198 4.52 17.39 36.98
N ALA A 199 4.32 18.02 35.83
CA ALA A 199 3.00 18.49 35.48
C ALA A 199 2.05 17.30 35.55
N TYR A 200 0.92 17.47 36.22
CA TYR A 200 -0.11 16.45 36.26
C TYR A 200 -0.49 16.06 34.82
N TYR A 201 -0.56 14.76 34.54
CA TYR A 201 -0.93 14.27 33.23
C TYR A 201 -2.30 14.81 32.84
N ASP A 202 -2.35 15.55 31.74
CA ASP A 202 -3.55 16.12 31.17
C ASP A 202 -3.88 15.35 29.88
N PRO A 203 -4.87 14.43 29.91
CA PRO A 203 -5.26 13.65 28.74
C PRO A 203 -5.66 14.51 27.54
N SER A 204 -6.09 15.76 27.76
CA SER A 204 -6.46 16.67 26.66
C SER A 204 -5.25 17.13 25.84
N LYS A 205 -4.05 17.09 26.43
CA LYS A 205 -2.79 17.47 25.78
C LYS A 205 -2.00 16.27 25.27
N ASP A 206 -2.50 15.06 25.49
CA ASP A 206 -1.89 13.84 24.96
C ASP A 206 -2.11 13.77 23.44
N VAL A 207 -1.06 14.05 22.68
CA VAL A 207 -1.05 14.01 21.22
C VAL A 207 -1.40 12.62 20.67
N LYS A 208 -1.17 11.54 21.43
CA LYS A 208 -1.59 10.19 21.02
C LYS A 208 -3.10 10.00 21.10
N ARG A 209 -3.76 10.71 22.02
CA ARG A 209 -5.23 10.68 22.19
C ARG A 209 -5.94 11.75 21.37
N ASN A 210 -5.33 12.93 21.27
CA ASN A 210 -5.84 14.11 20.57
C ASN A 210 -4.77 14.58 19.58
N PRO A 211 -4.54 13.83 18.49
CA PRO A 211 -3.59 14.26 17.47
C PRO A 211 -4.03 15.61 16.89
N PRO A 212 -3.09 16.54 16.63
CA PRO A 212 -3.44 17.81 16.01
C PRO A 212 -4.08 17.56 14.63
N PRO A 213 -5.11 18.33 14.26
CA PRO A 213 -5.76 18.18 12.97
C PRO A 213 -4.76 18.46 11.85
N ARG A 214 -4.69 17.58 10.84
CA ARG A 214 -3.85 17.79 9.67
C ARG A 214 -4.36 18.99 8.87
N GLU A 215 -3.45 19.83 8.40
CA GLU A 215 -3.78 20.98 7.57
C GLU A 215 -4.42 20.55 6.23
N CYS A 216 -5.53 21.21 5.88
CA CYS A 216 -6.23 20.94 4.64
C CYS A 216 -5.57 21.71 3.49
N ARG A 217 -5.21 20.98 2.43
CA ARG A 217 -4.65 21.54 1.20
C ARG A 217 -5.70 21.45 0.09
N TYR A 218 -5.99 22.56 -0.55
CA TYR A 218 -6.96 22.64 -1.66
C TYR A 218 -6.21 22.93 -2.96
N LEU A 219 -6.61 22.29 -4.06
CA LEU A 219 -6.20 22.67 -5.40
C LEU A 219 -7.02 23.86 -5.92
N PHE A 220 -8.27 23.95 -5.48
CA PHE A 220 -9.22 24.99 -5.87
C PHE A 220 -10.29 25.14 -4.79
N ASP A 221 -10.66 26.37 -4.45
CA ASP A 221 -11.84 26.67 -3.62
C ASP A 221 -12.44 27.99 -4.11
N GLY A 222 -13.55 27.92 -4.83
CA GLY A 222 -14.12 29.10 -5.47
C GLY A 222 -15.29 28.81 -6.39
N VAL A 223 -15.61 29.77 -7.25
CA VAL A 223 -16.58 29.61 -8.33
C VAL A 223 -15.83 29.20 -9.58
N ASP A 224 -16.22 28.09 -10.19
CA ASP A 224 -15.61 27.59 -11.41
C ASP A 224 -16.02 28.46 -12.60
N ASP A 225 -15.04 29.07 -13.28
CA ASP A 225 -15.26 30.06 -14.35
C ASP A 225 -16.06 29.50 -15.55
N PHE A 226 -16.01 28.18 -15.77
CA PHE A 226 -16.75 27.54 -16.86
C PHE A 226 -18.21 27.25 -16.52
N SER A 227 -18.48 26.70 -15.33
CA SER A 227 -19.81 26.30 -14.92
C SER A 227 -20.58 27.39 -14.16
N GLY A 228 -19.88 28.38 -13.59
CA GLY A 228 -20.45 29.37 -12.68
C GLY A 228 -20.85 28.81 -11.31
N GLU A 229 -20.53 27.54 -11.05
CA GLU A 229 -20.90 26.85 -9.82
C GLU A 229 -19.77 26.88 -8.79
N LYS A 230 -20.11 26.81 -7.50
CA LYS A 230 -19.11 26.63 -6.45
C LYS A 230 -18.48 25.26 -6.60
N ARG A 231 -17.14 25.23 -6.60
CA ARG A 231 -16.34 24.01 -6.64
C ARG A 231 -15.25 24.09 -5.59
N ARG A 232 -15.03 22.98 -4.90
CA ARG A 232 -13.93 22.78 -3.97
C ARG A 232 -13.22 21.48 -4.30
N ASP A 233 -11.92 21.57 -4.54
CA ASP A 233 -11.05 20.45 -4.90
C ASP A 233 -10.00 20.27 -3.80
N VAL A 234 -10.07 19.16 -3.06
CA VAL A 234 -9.05 18.81 -2.06
C VAL A 234 -7.83 18.26 -2.79
N ALA A 235 -6.64 18.58 -2.29
CA ALA A 235 -5.39 18.08 -2.87
C ALA A 235 -5.31 16.54 -2.80
N PRO A 236 -4.78 15.89 -3.86
CA PRO A 236 -4.57 14.46 -3.86
C PRO A 236 -3.72 14.01 -2.67
N ALA A 237 -4.18 12.95 -2.01
CA ALA A 237 -3.44 12.26 -0.98
C ALA A 237 -3.11 10.84 -1.43
N TRP A 238 -2.03 10.31 -0.91
CA TRP A 238 -1.64 8.92 -1.15
C TRP A 238 -2.65 7.97 -0.49
N LEU A 239 -3.00 6.90 -1.20
CA LEU A 239 -3.97 5.90 -0.75
C LEU A 239 -3.30 4.54 -0.53
N PHE A 240 -2.60 4.05 -1.56
CA PHE A 240 -1.81 2.83 -1.50
C PHE A 240 -0.68 2.80 -2.54
N SER A 241 0.23 1.85 -2.38
CA SER A 241 1.17 1.41 -3.41
C SER A 241 1.11 -0.11 -3.53
N PHE A 242 1.48 -0.64 -4.68
CA PHE A 242 1.48 -2.08 -4.91
C PHE A 242 2.65 -2.46 -5.81
N THR A 243 3.38 -3.50 -5.40
CA THR A 243 4.47 -4.08 -6.17
C THR A 243 4.40 -5.61 -6.09
N PRO A 244 4.14 -6.30 -7.23
CA PRO A 244 4.21 -7.75 -7.28
C PRO A 244 5.58 -8.25 -6.80
N GLU A 245 5.60 -9.29 -5.97
CA GLU A 245 6.85 -9.80 -5.36
C GLU A 245 7.91 -10.15 -6.43
N ALA A 246 7.47 -10.73 -7.55
CA ALA A 246 8.34 -11.07 -8.68
C ALA A 246 9.02 -9.86 -9.35
N LEU A 247 8.44 -8.65 -9.22
CA LEU A 247 8.98 -7.43 -9.80
C LEU A 247 9.87 -6.63 -8.83
N ARG A 248 9.78 -6.89 -7.52
CA ARG A 248 10.55 -6.14 -6.51
C ARG A 248 12.07 -6.08 -6.79
N PRO A 249 12.74 -7.18 -7.20
CA PRO A 249 14.18 -7.14 -7.46
C PRO A 249 14.59 -6.27 -8.66
N TYR A 250 13.64 -5.95 -9.55
CA TYR A 250 13.90 -5.24 -10.81
C TYR A 250 13.53 -3.75 -10.77
N LEU A 251 12.91 -3.31 -9.67
CA LEU A 251 12.38 -1.95 -9.55
C LEU A 251 13.24 -1.03 -8.68
N ASP A 252 14.38 -1.51 -8.17
CA ASP A 252 15.33 -0.74 -7.35
C ASP A 252 14.64 0.02 -6.19
N GLY A 253 13.70 -0.64 -5.52
CA GLY A 253 12.92 -0.05 -4.43
C GLY A 253 11.81 0.92 -4.88
N LYS A 254 11.57 1.07 -6.18
CA LYS A 254 10.39 1.81 -6.69
C LYS A 254 9.14 0.93 -6.62
N GLU A 255 8.02 1.60 -6.43
CA GLU A 255 6.72 0.95 -6.46
C GLU A 255 6.25 0.73 -7.91
N TYR A 256 5.79 -0.47 -8.22
CA TYR A 256 5.22 -0.79 -9.54
C TYR A 256 3.95 0.03 -9.81
N MET A 257 3.08 0.17 -8.80
CA MET A 257 1.86 0.96 -8.87
C MET A 257 1.76 1.89 -7.67
N ARG A 258 1.36 3.14 -7.92
CA ARG A 258 0.99 4.10 -6.89
C ARG A 258 -0.42 4.63 -7.15
N CYS A 259 -1.27 4.56 -6.13
CA CYS A 259 -2.61 5.15 -6.18
C CYS A 259 -2.67 6.39 -5.28
N THR A 260 -3.14 7.48 -5.85
CA THR A 260 -3.53 8.69 -5.12
C THR A 260 -5.00 8.97 -5.35
N GLY A 261 -5.66 9.65 -4.41
CA GLY A 261 -7.04 10.04 -4.57
C GLY A 261 -7.31 11.46 -4.08
N SER A 262 -8.39 12.06 -4.57
CA SER A 262 -8.89 13.36 -4.12
C SER A 262 -10.42 13.41 -4.15
N LEU A 263 -11.00 14.23 -3.28
CA LEU A 263 -12.42 14.57 -3.32
C LEU A 263 -12.66 15.96 -3.91
N THR A 264 -13.69 16.06 -4.75
CA THR A 264 -14.20 17.30 -5.32
C THR A 264 -15.67 17.45 -4.96
N ALA A 265 -16.06 18.60 -4.40
CA ALA A 265 -17.45 19.00 -4.20
C ALA A 265 -17.83 20.06 -5.23
N VAL A 266 -19.01 19.89 -5.81
CA VAL A 266 -19.64 20.86 -6.72
C VAL A 266 -21.00 21.27 -6.13
N SER A 267 -21.47 22.47 -6.46
CA SER A 267 -22.83 22.93 -6.16
C SER A 267 -23.89 21.85 -6.38
N GLY A 268 -24.93 21.86 -5.53
CA GLY A 268 -26.00 20.85 -5.56
C GLY A 268 -25.68 19.59 -4.76
N GLY A 269 -24.62 19.61 -3.93
CA GLY A 269 -24.26 18.49 -3.04
C GLY A 269 -23.71 17.29 -3.81
N VAL A 270 -23.04 17.53 -4.93
CA VAL A 270 -22.46 16.47 -5.74
C VAL A 270 -20.98 16.34 -5.40
N THR A 271 -20.61 15.18 -4.88
CA THR A 271 -19.21 14.85 -4.58
C THR A 271 -18.67 13.82 -5.56
N PHE A 272 -17.44 14.02 -6.00
CA PHE A 272 -16.69 13.06 -6.81
C PHE A 272 -15.43 12.62 -6.08
N LEU A 273 -15.19 11.31 -6.09
CA LEU A 273 -13.89 10.71 -5.82
C LEU A 273 -13.14 10.58 -7.13
N THR A 274 -11.91 11.09 -7.19
CA THR A 274 -10.98 10.81 -8.29
C THR A 274 -9.86 9.95 -7.76
N LEU A 275 -9.57 8.82 -8.41
CA LEU A 275 -8.41 7.98 -8.16
C LEU A 275 -7.48 8.05 -9.36
N GLU A 276 -6.19 8.26 -9.10
CA GLU A 276 -5.13 8.24 -10.11
C GLU A 276 -4.18 7.08 -9.81
N PHE A 277 -4.08 6.16 -10.76
CA PHE A 277 -3.19 5.01 -10.73
C PHE A 277 -2.01 5.28 -11.64
N GLN A 278 -0.83 5.42 -11.06
CA GLN A 278 0.43 5.57 -11.77
C GLN A 278 1.12 4.21 -11.80
N ILE A 279 1.33 3.65 -12.99
CA ILE A 279 1.86 2.30 -13.19
C ILE A 279 3.18 2.39 -13.94
N TYR A 280 4.26 1.94 -13.32
CA TYR A 280 5.61 1.94 -13.86
C TYR A 280 5.84 0.72 -14.77
N ALA A 281 5.19 0.72 -15.93
CA ALA A 281 5.37 -0.30 -16.95
C ALA A 281 4.99 0.25 -18.34
N ARG A 282 5.83 -0.03 -19.34
CA ARG A 282 5.61 0.41 -20.74
C ARG A 282 4.43 -0.30 -21.41
N ASP A 283 4.09 -1.49 -20.94
CA ASP A 283 3.00 -2.34 -21.43
C ASP A 283 1.75 -2.28 -20.54
N ALA A 284 1.70 -1.35 -19.58
CA ALA A 284 0.55 -1.19 -18.67
C ALA A 284 -0.79 -1.03 -19.41
N LEU A 285 -0.81 -0.35 -20.56
CA LEU A 285 -2.03 -0.26 -21.36
C LEU A 285 -2.55 -1.63 -21.80
N THR A 286 -1.67 -2.53 -22.22
CA THR A 286 -2.05 -3.89 -22.63
C THR A 286 -2.43 -4.75 -21.43
N ALA A 287 -1.73 -4.60 -20.31
CA ALA A 287 -1.99 -5.36 -19.09
C ALA A 287 -3.33 -5.01 -18.43
N PHE A 288 -3.68 -3.72 -18.36
CA PHE A 288 -4.87 -3.24 -17.64
C PHE A 288 -6.04 -2.88 -18.57
N GLY A 289 -5.80 -2.51 -19.83
CA GLY A 289 -6.87 -2.19 -20.78
C GLY A 289 -7.70 -0.95 -20.44
N GLY A 290 -7.25 -0.12 -19.49
CA GLY A 290 -7.94 1.08 -19.04
C GLY A 290 -8.97 0.87 -17.93
N ILE A 291 -9.69 1.94 -17.59
CA ILE A 291 -10.83 1.94 -16.69
C ILE A 291 -12.09 2.09 -17.56
N PRO A 292 -12.94 1.07 -17.69
CA PRO A 292 -14.15 1.17 -18.49
C PRO A 292 -15.13 2.21 -17.93
N ASN A 293 -15.95 2.79 -18.81
CA ASN A 293 -17.08 3.59 -18.37
C ASN A 293 -18.04 2.73 -17.53
N ASN A 294 -18.60 3.29 -16.45
CA ASN A 294 -19.48 2.56 -15.53
C ASN A 294 -18.85 1.31 -14.86
N SER A 295 -17.53 1.18 -14.91
CA SER A 295 -16.80 0.16 -14.15
C SER A 295 -16.98 0.36 -12.64
N VAL A 296 -16.91 -0.74 -11.89
CA VAL A 296 -17.16 -0.74 -10.46
C VAL A 296 -15.84 -0.64 -9.71
N LEU A 297 -15.76 0.33 -8.80
CA LEU A 297 -14.79 0.35 -7.71
C LEU A 297 -15.49 -0.14 -6.45
N THR A 298 -14.92 -1.12 -5.76
CA THR A 298 -15.47 -1.58 -4.47
C THR A 298 -14.47 -1.27 -3.36
N VAL A 299 -14.89 -0.47 -2.39
CA VAL A 299 -14.13 -0.18 -1.17
C VAL A 299 -14.62 -1.09 -0.06
N ARG A 300 -13.75 -1.91 0.49
CA ARG A 300 -14.00 -2.68 1.71
C ARG A 300 -13.52 -1.88 2.91
N LEU A 301 -14.37 -1.71 3.90
CA LEU A 301 -14.05 -1.05 5.15
C LEU A 301 -13.59 -2.08 6.19
N LEU A 302 -12.80 -1.66 7.18
CA LEU A 302 -12.29 -2.53 8.26
C LEU A 302 -13.42 -3.17 9.08
N ASN A 303 -14.57 -2.51 9.20
CA ASN A 303 -15.76 -3.04 9.85
C ASN A 303 -16.47 -4.17 9.04
N GLY A 304 -15.98 -4.48 7.84
CA GLY A 304 -16.51 -5.48 6.93
C GLY A 304 -17.57 -4.97 5.95
N GLU A 305 -18.01 -3.71 6.06
CA GLU A 305 -18.94 -3.10 5.11
C GLU A 305 -18.26 -2.83 3.76
N THR A 306 -19.05 -2.76 2.70
CA THR A 306 -18.56 -2.52 1.34
C THR A 306 -19.29 -1.37 0.67
N VAL A 307 -18.54 -0.46 0.07
CA VAL A 307 -19.05 0.68 -0.71
C VAL A 307 -18.74 0.45 -2.18
N ARG A 308 -19.78 0.31 -3.01
CA ARG A 308 -19.65 0.15 -4.47
C ARG A 308 -19.86 1.49 -5.16
N LEU A 309 -18.88 1.91 -5.96
CA LEU A 309 -18.86 3.16 -6.70
C LEU A 309 -18.75 2.87 -8.19
N PHE A 310 -19.38 3.71 -9.02
CA PHE A 310 -19.41 3.51 -10.47
C PHE A 310 -18.67 4.64 -11.18
N SER A 311 -17.79 4.27 -12.12
CA SER A 311 -17.03 5.26 -12.87
C SER A 311 -17.96 6.08 -13.76
N THR A 312 -17.84 7.40 -13.70
CA THR A 312 -18.65 8.35 -14.47
C THR A 312 -18.21 8.44 -15.93
N LYS A 313 -16.97 8.05 -16.21
CA LYS A 313 -16.35 8.06 -17.53
C LYS A 313 -15.34 6.93 -17.66
N GLY A 314 -15.11 6.50 -18.90
CA GLY A 314 -14.00 5.62 -19.21
C GLY A 314 -12.69 6.40 -19.31
N ASP A 315 -11.58 5.73 -19.01
CA ASP A 315 -10.23 6.24 -19.25
C ASP A 315 -9.37 5.15 -19.88
N GLN A 316 -8.69 5.47 -20.97
CA GLN A 316 -7.79 4.54 -21.67
C GLN A 316 -6.36 4.63 -21.12
N GLY A 317 -6.11 5.53 -20.17
CA GLY A 317 -4.78 5.78 -19.64
C GLY A 317 -3.91 6.59 -20.59
N MET A 318 -2.92 7.26 -20.01
CA MET A 318 -2.02 8.13 -20.74
C MET A 318 -0.58 7.85 -20.35
N LEU A 319 0.28 7.60 -21.34
CA LEU A 319 1.72 7.51 -21.12
C LEU A 319 2.27 8.89 -20.79
N GLN A 320 2.95 9.00 -19.66
CA GLN A 320 3.63 10.23 -19.26
C GLN A 320 4.95 10.37 -20.03
N PRO A 321 5.20 11.51 -20.68
CA PRO A 321 6.47 11.75 -21.34
C PRO A 321 7.62 11.67 -20.32
N ASN A 322 8.65 10.88 -20.64
CA ASN A 322 9.92 10.78 -19.91
C ASN A 322 9.93 9.94 -18.61
N THR A 323 8.82 9.34 -18.19
CA THR A 323 8.79 8.56 -16.92
C THR A 323 8.44 7.09 -17.09
N ASP A 324 8.24 6.59 -18.32
CA ASP A 324 7.80 5.22 -18.62
C ASP A 324 6.59 4.77 -17.77
N THR A 325 5.76 5.73 -17.37
CA THR A 325 4.65 5.53 -16.45
C THR A 325 3.35 5.76 -17.21
N TYR A 326 2.42 4.83 -17.10
CA TYR A 326 1.04 5.04 -17.51
C TYR A 326 0.21 5.57 -16.35
N VAL A 327 -0.64 6.54 -16.64
CA VAL A 327 -1.55 7.11 -15.66
C VAL A 327 -2.98 6.80 -16.08
N PHE A 328 -3.71 6.09 -15.22
CA PHE A 328 -5.15 5.82 -15.36
C PHE A 328 -5.93 6.60 -14.29
N ARG A 329 -7.10 7.13 -14.66
CA ARG A 329 -7.92 7.98 -13.81
C ARG A 329 -9.36 7.47 -13.73
N GLY A 330 -9.74 6.99 -12.56
CA GLY A 330 -11.12 6.68 -12.22
C GLY A 330 -11.79 7.90 -11.61
N GLN A 331 -13.00 8.24 -12.06
CA GLN A 331 -13.82 9.28 -11.43
C GLN A 331 -15.15 8.67 -11.03
N TYR A 332 -15.51 8.80 -9.76
CA TYR A 332 -16.66 8.13 -9.17
C TYR A 332 -17.54 9.15 -8.49
N ARG A 333 -18.82 9.20 -8.85
CA ARG A 333 -19.79 10.03 -8.15
C ARG A 333 -20.21 9.34 -6.85
N LEU A 334 -20.23 10.08 -5.76
CA LEU A 334 -20.67 9.58 -4.46
C LEU A 334 -22.13 9.99 -4.21
N SER A 335 -22.89 9.07 -3.60
CA SER A 335 -24.18 9.40 -2.99
C SER A 335 -23.98 9.77 -1.53
N ILE A 336 -24.96 10.47 -0.94
CA ILE A 336 -24.94 10.87 0.48
C ILE A 336 -24.71 9.67 1.41
N SER A 337 -25.30 8.50 1.10
CA SER A 337 -25.10 7.29 1.91
C SER A 337 -23.68 6.76 1.82
N GLN A 338 -23.08 6.80 0.62
CA GLN A 338 -21.69 6.35 0.40
C GLN A 338 -20.70 7.32 1.04
N GLU A 339 -20.95 8.63 0.94
CA GLU A 339 -20.15 9.65 1.61
C GLU A 339 -20.12 9.41 3.12
N LYS A 340 -21.27 9.16 3.73
CA LYS A 340 -21.36 8.87 5.17
C LYS A 340 -20.56 7.63 5.55
N MET A 341 -20.74 6.53 4.82
CA MET A 341 -20.02 5.28 5.08
C MET A 341 -18.50 5.46 4.95
N LEU A 342 -18.04 6.18 3.92
CA LEU A 342 -16.62 6.43 3.70
C LEU A 342 -16.03 7.47 4.67
N ALA A 343 -16.83 8.41 5.17
CA ALA A 343 -16.38 9.40 6.14
C ALA A 343 -16.25 8.84 7.56
N GLU A 344 -17.10 7.87 7.91
CA GLU A 344 -17.10 7.19 9.22
C GLU A 344 -16.20 5.95 9.24
N GLY A 345 -16.04 5.28 8.09
CA GLY A 345 -15.26 4.05 7.95
C GLY A 345 -13.78 4.26 7.62
N GLU A 346 -13.00 3.23 7.92
CA GLU A 346 -11.58 3.13 7.55
C GLU A 346 -11.44 2.13 6.41
N ALA A 347 -10.80 2.54 5.32
CA ALA A 347 -10.69 1.70 4.12
C ALA A 347 -9.58 0.65 4.28
N ASP A 348 -9.91 -0.61 4.02
CA ASP A 348 -9.04 -1.79 4.16
C ASP A 348 -8.54 -2.27 2.79
N LYS A 349 -9.46 -2.50 1.84
CA LYS A 349 -9.14 -3.00 0.49
C LYS A 349 -9.92 -2.29 -0.59
N LEU A 350 -9.35 -2.23 -1.78
CA LEU A 350 -9.98 -1.71 -2.99
C LEU A 350 -9.99 -2.77 -4.07
N ARG A 351 -11.17 -3.14 -4.57
CA ARG A 351 -11.30 -3.85 -5.84
C ARG A 351 -11.49 -2.86 -6.97
N VAL A 352 -10.57 -2.87 -7.92
CA VAL A 352 -10.65 -2.06 -9.14
C VAL A 352 -10.99 -2.95 -10.32
N VAL A 353 -12.01 -2.58 -11.09
CA VAL A 353 -12.33 -3.24 -12.36
C VAL A 353 -11.64 -2.51 -13.51
N TRP A 354 -10.74 -3.22 -14.16
CA TRP A 354 -9.97 -2.80 -15.32
C TRP A 354 -10.61 -3.31 -16.62
N GLY A 355 -10.12 -2.85 -17.77
CA GLY A 355 -10.59 -3.34 -19.08
C GLY A 355 -10.28 -4.82 -19.32
N THR A 356 -9.21 -5.34 -18.70
CA THR A 356 -8.78 -6.74 -18.82
C THR A 356 -9.31 -7.66 -17.72
N GLY A 357 -9.81 -7.13 -16.60
CA GLY A 357 -10.21 -7.93 -15.45
C GLY A 357 -10.48 -7.10 -14.19
N TYR A 358 -10.15 -7.64 -13.03
CA TYR A 358 -10.20 -6.91 -11.76
C TYR A 358 -9.01 -7.28 -10.89
N GLU A 359 -8.61 -6.36 -10.02
CA GLU A 359 -7.55 -6.59 -9.03
C GLU A 359 -7.95 -6.02 -7.67
N ASP A 360 -7.43 -6.64 -6.62
CA ASP A 360 -7.62 -6.22 -5.23
C ASP A 360 -6.33 -5.62 -4.69
N TYR A 361 -6.42 -4.42 -4.13
CA TYR A 361 -5.30 -3.71 -3.54
C TYR A 361 -5.53 -3.46 -2.06
N GLU A 362 -4.48 -3.62 -1.27
CA GLU A 362 -4.48 -3.26 0.15
C GLU A 362 -4.37 -1.75 0.30
N VAL A 363 -5.16 -1.18 1.20
CA VAL A 363 -5.11 0.24 1.53
C VAL A 363 -4.22 0.45 2.74
N TYR A 364 -3.23 1.32 2.59
CA TYR A 364 -2.30 1.63 3.68
C TYR A 364 -2.65 2.95 4.38
N ASN A 365 -3.27 3.90 3.67
CA ASN A 365 -3.80 5.11 4.29
C ASN A 365 -5.28 4.92 4.67
N LEU A 366 -5.51 4.23 5.78
CA LEU A 366 -6.84 3.86 6.30
C LEU A 366 -7.75 5.08 6.51
N ASP A 367 -7.16 6.20 6.92
CA ASP A 367 -7.85 7.46 7.25
C ASP A 367 -8.11 8.36 6.04
N PHE A 368 -7.71 7.93 4.83
CA PHE A 368 -7.76 8.74 3.62
C PHE A 368 -9.11 9.44 3.43
N PHE A 369 -10.22 8.67 3.45
CA PHE A 369 -11.54 9.22 3.20
C PHE A 369 -11.97 10.19 4.31
N ARG A 370 -11.77 9.81 5.58
CA ARG A 370 -12.06 10.66 6.74
C ARG A 370 -11.33 12.01 6.64
N ASP A 371 -10.04 12.00 6.31
CA ASP A 371 -9.24 13.20 6.16
C ASP A 371 -9.71 14.06 4.97
N GLN A 372 -10.01 13.44 3.82
CA GLN A 372 -10.50 14.15 2.64
C GLN A 372 -11.87 14.79 2.87
N PHE A 373 -12.83 14.06 3.47
CA PHE A 373 -14.16 14.60 3.79
C PHE A 373 -14.10 15.70 4.85
N ARG A 374 -13.24 15.54 5.87
CA ARG A 374 -13.02 16.60 6.87
C ARG A 374 -12.59 17.90 6.18
N CYS A 375 -11.69 17.83 5.22
CA CYS A 375 -11.25 19.01 4.46
C CYS A 375 -12.34 19.54 3.53
N LEU A 376 -13.05 18.66 2.83
CA LEU A 376 -14.08 19.08 1.90
C LEU A 376 -15.22 19.85 2.59
N ASN A 377 -15.59 19.44 3.81
CA ASN A 377 -16.72 19.95 4.58
C ASN A 377 -16.40 21.13 5.52
N GLN A 378 -15.21 21.73 5.43
CA GLN A 378 -14.83 22.89 6.27
C GLN A 378 -15.63 24.16 5.98
#